data_AF-A0A7D8DA13-F1
#
_entry.id   AF-A0A7D8DA13-F1
#
_cell.length_a   1.000
_cell.length_b   1.000
_cell.length_c   1.000
_cell.angle_alpha   90.00
_cell.angle_beta   90.00
_cell.angle_gamma   90.00
#
_symmetry.space_group_name_H-M   'P 1'
#
loop_
_entity.id
_entity.type
_entity.pdbx_description
1 polymer ?
#
loop_
_entity_poly.entity_id
_entity_poly.type
_entity_poly.pdbx_seq_one_letter_code
_entity_poly.pdbx_strand_id
1 'polypeptide(L)'
;MVIVENSIMHFLNIGQLENQEQVLSKGAEVPIIFTVLLFGIIGPIIEEIIFRHILVNRFSEYIGTAIASIVSIIIFAGLHSNQLSDLAIYLPGTVMLTAAYLISNRSLAYVIAIHMLNNFNAIF
;
A
#
# COMPACT_ATOMS: atom_id res chain seq x y z
N MET A 1 50.09 18.01 -2.36
CA MET A 1 48.99 17.10 -2.73
C MET A 1 47.72 17.44 -1.93
N VAL A 2 47.80 17.48 -0.60
CA VAL A 2 46.66 17.73 0.33
C VAL A 2 45.87 19.03 0.09
N ILE A 3 46.52 20.15 -0.28
CA ILE A 3 45.82 21.45 -0.47
C ILE A 3 44.93 21.43 -1.73
N VAL A 4 45.39 20.76 -2.79
CA VAL A 4 44.64 20.65 -4.05
C VAL A 4 43.46 19.69 -3.88
N GLU A 5 43.66 18.58 -3.18
CA GLU A 5 42.60 17.62 -2.84
C GLU A 5 41.52 18.25 -1.95
N ASN A 6 41.89 19.01 -0.92
CA ASN A 6 40.92 19.73 -0.09
C ASN A 6 40.15 20.80 -0.86
N SER A 7 40.80 21.47 -1.81
CA SER A 7 40.14 22.49 -2.63
C SER A 7 39.15 21.87 -3.63
N ILE A 8 39.51 20.72 -4.22
CA ILE A 8 38.63 19.95 -5.10
C ILE A 8 37.45 19.36 -4.32
N MET A 9 37.70 18.77 -3.14
CA MET A 9 36.66 18.24 -2.26
C MET A 9 35.73 19.35 -1.78
N HIS A 10 36.27 20.52 -1.43
CA HIS A 10 35.44 21.65 -1.04
C HIS A 10 34.57 22.10 -2.21
N PHE A 11 35.12 22.27 -3.41
CA PHE A 11 34.39 22.69 -4.63
C PHE A 11 33.31 21.70 -5.09
N LEU A 12 33.55 20.38 -4.93
CA LEU A 12 32.56 19.33 -5.21
C LEU A 12 31.43 19.29 -4.16
N ASN A 13 31.72 19.62 -2.90
CA ASN A 13 30.72 19.59 -1.81
C ASN A 13 29.74 20.77 -1.85
N ILE A 14 30.14 21.94 -2.38
CA ILE A 14 29.32 23.18 -2.34
C ILE A 14 28.05 23.07 -3.20
N GLY A 15 28.06 22.25 -4.25
CA GLY A 15 26.90 22.06 -5.13
C GLY A 15 25.94 20.95 -4.69
N GLN A 16 26.39 20.02 -3.83
CA GLN A 16 25.61 18.86 -3.40
C GLN A 16 24.99 19.02 -2.00
N LEU A 17 25.69 19.66 -1.05
CA LEU A 17 25.26 19.68 0.35
C LEU A 17 23.96 20.46 0.58
N GLU A 18 23.83 21.67 0.04
CA GLU A 18 22.67 22.52 0.36
C GLU A 18 21.37 22.00 -0.30
N ASN A 19 21.47 21.47 -1.53
CA ASN A 19 20.31 20.90 -2.24
C ASN A 19 19.94 19.51 -1.72
N GLN A 20 20.91 18.64 -1.38
CA GLN A 20 20.59 17.34 -0.79
C GLN A 20 20.10 17.47 0.63
N GLU A 21 20.67 18.33 1.48
CA GLU A 21 20.20 18.53 2.84
C GLU A 21 18.79 19.15 2.85
N GLN A 22 18.47 20.06 1.93
CA GLN A 22 17.11 20.57 1.74
C GLN A 22 16.15 19.52 1.17
N VAL A 23 16.57 18.66 0.24
CA VAL A 23 15.74 17.57 -0.29
C VAL A 23 15.56 16.45 0.75
N LEU A 24 16.53 16.19 1.61
CA LEU A 24 16.44 15.21 2.69
C LEU A 24 15.63 15.75 3.88
N SER A 25 15.80 17.03 4.23
CA SER A 25 15.01 17.67 5.29
C SER A 25 13.57 17.96 4.87
N LYS A 26 13.28 18.18 3.58
CA LYS A 26 11.91 18.32 3.04
C LYS A 26 11.31 17.02 2.51
N GLY A 27 12.12 16.06 2.08
CA GLY A 27 11.69 14.75 1.60
C GLY A 27 11.22 13.83 2.71
N ALA A 28 11.49 14.18 3.97
CA ALA A 28 10.98 13.48 5.15
C ALA A 28 9.46 13.66 5.38
N GLU A 29 8.83 14.64 4.72
CA GLU A 29 7.39 14.87 4.83
C GLU A 29 6.74 14.72 3.46
N VAL A 30 6.39 13.49 3.07
CA VAL A 30 5.45 13.29 1.97
C VAL A 30 4.18 14.09 2.32
N PRO A 31 3.79 15.10 1.52
CA PRO A 31 2.62 15.89 1.85
C PRO A 31 1.40 14.99 2.03
N ILE A 32 0.62 15.20 3.10
CA ILE A 32 -0.50 14.32 3.47
C ILE A 32 -1.48 14.06 2.33
N ILE A 33 -1.63 15.02 1.42
CA ILE A 33 -2.45 14.88 0.21
C ILE A 33 -2.00 13.69 -0.66
N PHE A 34 -0.69 13.47 -0.82
CA PHE A 34 -0.18 12.34 -1.60
C PHE A 34 -0.36 11.02 -0.85
N THR A 35 -0.21 11.00 0.47
CA THR A 35 -0.50 9.81 1.29
C THR A 35 -1.96 9.40 1.17
N VAL A 36 -2.88 10.36 1.30
CA VAL A 36 -4.33 10.13 1.15
C VAL A 36 -4.67 9.66 -0.26
N LEU A 37 -4.13 10.32 -1.30
CA LEU A 37 -4.42 9.94 -2.68
C LEU A 37 -3.88 8.54 -3.00
N LEU A 38 -2.64 8.23 -2.65
CA LEU A 38 -2.00 6.97 -3.02
C LEU A 38 -2.49 5.81 -2.15
N PHE A 39 -2.45 5.94 -0.83
CA PHE A 39 -2.73 4.83 0.10
C PHE A 39 -4.16 4.83 0.62
N GLY A 40 -4.81 5.99 0.66
CA GLY A 40 -6.21 6.10 1.09
C GLY A 40 -7.23 5.87 -0.04
N ILE A 41 -6.86 6.13 -1.30
CA ILE A 41 -7.80 6.07 -2.44
C ILE A 41 -7.33 5.10 -3.52
N ILE A 42 -6.18 5.38 -4.16
CA ILE A 42 -5.74 4.63 -5.34
C ILE A 42 -5.37 3.19 -4.98
N GLY A 43 -4.64 2.98 -3.89
CA GLY A 43 -4.26 1.66 -3.36
C GLY A 43 -5.48 0.77 -3.16
N PRO A 44 -6.45 1.16 -2.31
CA PRO A 44 -7.69 0.40 -2.11
C PRO A 44 -8.44 0.06 -3.41
N ILE A 45 -8.52 0.97 -4.38
CA ILE A 45 -9.17 0.68 -5.67
C ILE A 45 -8.44 -0.46 -6.40
N ILE A 46 -7.12 -0.33 -6.54
CA ILE A 46 -6.30 -1.31 -7.28
C ILE A 46 -6.36 -2.65 -6.57
N GLU A 47 -6.22 -2.65 -5.25
CA GLU A 47 -6.29 -3.85 -4.42
C GLU A 47 -7.64 -4.56 -4.59
N GLU A 48 -8.77 -3.87 -4.47
CA GLU A 48 -10.08 -4.51 -4.63
C GLU A 48 -10.34 -5.01 -6.05
N ILE A 49 -9.82 -4.35 -7.08
CA ILE A 49 -9.88 -4.87 -8.46
C ILE A 49 -9.12 -6.19 -8.55
N ILE A 50 -7.89 -6.26 -8.05
CA ILE A 50 -7.05 -7.45 -8.15
C ILE A 50 -7.62 -8.60 -7.32
N PHE A 51 -7.88 -8.35 -6.03
CA PHE A 51 -8.24 -9.40 -5.09
C PHE A 51 -9.72 -9.78 -5.20
N ARG A 52 -10.64 -8.82 -5.33
CA ARG A 52 -12.08 -9.13 -5.27
C ARG A 52 -12.68 -9.32 -6.66
N HIS A 53 -12.38 -8.43 -7.60
CA HIS A 53 -12.90 -8.58 -8.95
C HIS A 53 -12.18 -9.65 -9.78
N ILE A 54 -10.85 -9.72 -9.76
CA ILE A 54 -10.14 -10.71 -10.58
C ILE A 54 -10.09 -12.06 -9.84
N LEU A 55 -9.55 -12.09 -8.62
CA LEU A 55 -9.27 -13.35 -7.94
C LEU A 55 -10.54 -13.99 -7.33
N VAL A 56 -11.34 -13.25 -6.56
CA VAL A 56 -12.57 -13.80 -5.95
C VAL A 56 -13.74 -13.92 -6.92
N ASN A 57 -13.88 -13.02 -7.89
CA ASN A 57 -14.98 -13.11 -8.86
C ASN A 57 -14.62 -14.00 -10.04
N ARG A 58 -13.69 -13.58 -10.90
CA ARG A 58 -13.42 -14.31 -12.16
C ARG A 58 -12.78 -15.68 -11.94
N PHE A 59 -11.78 -15.77 -11.08
CA PHE A 59 -11.11 -17.06 -10.82
C PHE A 59 -12.01 -18.07 -10.08
N SER A 60 -13.01 -17.60 -9.33
CA SER A 60 -13.94 -18.50 -8.64
C SER A 60 -14.80 -19.35 -9.56
N GLU A 61 -14.93 -18.98 -10.83
CA GLU A 61 -15.62 -19.79 -11.84
C GLU A 61 -14.89 -21.12 -12.12
N TYR A 62 -13.57 -21.17 -11.88
CA TYR A 62 -12.74 -22.35 -12.13
C TYR A 62 -12.50 -23.21 -10.88
N ILE A 63 -12.35 -22.59 -9.71
CA ILE A 63 -11.93 -23.27 -8.48
C ILE A 63 -12.95 -23.20 -7.34
N GLY A 64 -14.09 -22.54 -7.58
CA GLY A 64 -15.12 -22.31 -6.57
C GLY A 64 -14.83 -21.09 -5.69
N THR A 65 -15.89 -20.47 -5.17
CA THR A 65 -15.81 -19.21 -4.40
C THR A 65 -15.03 -19.36 -3.10
N ALA A 66 -15.21 -20.49 -2.38
CA ALA A 66 -14.52 -20.70 -1.12
C ALA A 66 -13.00 -20.76 -1.29
N ILE A 67 -12.51 -21.57 -2.24
CA ILE A 67 -11.08 -21.71 -2.51
C ILE A 67 -10.50 -20.39 -3.02
N ALA A 68 -11.16 -19.73 -3.98
CA ALA A 68 -10.72 -18.42 -4.48
C ALA A 68 -10.63 -17.36 -3.36
N SER A 69 -11.57 -17.36 -2.42
CA SER A 69 -11.57 -16.46 -1.25
C SER A 69 -10.39 -16.75 -0.32
N ILE A 70 -10.13 -18.02 0.01
CA ILE A 70 -9.00 -18.42 0.86
C ILE A 70 -7.66 -18.00 0.21
N VAL A 71 -7.50 -18.29 -1.08
CA VAL A 71 -6.29 -17.90 -1.83
C VAL A 71 -6.12 -16.38 -1.84
N SER A 72 -7.19 -15.63 -2.09
CA SER A 72 -7.14 -14.16 -2.04
C SER A 72 -6.75 -13.62 -0.67
N ILE A 73 -7.31 -14.17 0.41
CA ILE A 73 -7.00 -13.77 1.79
C ILE A 73 -5.52 -14.04 2.10
N ILE A 74 -5.01 -15.23 1.76
CA ILE A 74 -3.62 -15.62 2.02
C ILE A 74 -2.65 -14.72 1.26
N ILE A 75 -2.88 -14.50 -0.04
CA ILE A 75 -1.99 -13.65 -0.85
C ILE A 75 -2.02 -12.21 -0.35
N PHE A 76 -3.20 -11.65 -0.08
CA PHE A 76 -3.32 -10.29 0.44
C PHE A 76 -2.56 -10.13 1.75
N ALA A 77 -2.85 -10.99 2.75
CA ALA A 77 -2.21 -10.89 4.06
C ALA A 77 -0.69 -11.11 3.97
N GLY A 78 -0.25 -12.03 3.11
CA GLY A 78 1.17 -12.32 2.88
C GLY A 78 1.93 -11.14 2.26
N LEU A 79 1.34 -10.44 1.27
CA LEU A 79 1.98 -9.29 0.64
C LEU A 79 2.08 -8.06 1.55
N HIS A 80 1.20 -7.94 2.54
CA HIS A 80 1.19 -6.82 3.48
C HIS A 80 1.95 -7.09 4.79
N SER A 81 2.41 -8.32 5.01
CA SER A 81 3.10 -8.72 6.24
C SER A 81 4.60 -8.86 6.01
N ASN A 82 5.41 -8.11 6.76
CA ASN A 82 6.87 -8.28 6.77
C ASN A 82 7.32 -9.28 7.84
N GLN A 83 6.50 -9.47 8.87
CA GLN A 83 6.71 -10.39 9.99
C GLN A 83 5.39 -11.06 10.40
N LEU A 84 5.49 -12.17 11.14
CA LEU A 84 4.29 -12.94 11.53
C LEU A 84 3.30 -12.14 12.39
N SER A 85 3.76 -11.18 13.19
CA SER A 85 2.87 -10.34 14.00
C SER A 85 1.96 -9.44 13.15
N ASP A 86 2.37 -9.08 11.93
CA ASP A 86 1.57 -8.22 11.05
C ASP A 86 0.29 -8.93 10.58
N LEU A 87 0.31 -10.27 10.55
CA LEU A 87 -0.87 -11.08 10.22
C LEU A 87 -2.03 -10.82 11.20
N ALA A 88 -1.75 -10.44 12.45
CA ALA A 88 -2.80 -10.12 13.42
C ALA A 88 -3.64 -8.89 13.00
N ILE A 89 -3.09 -8.03 12.14
CA ILE A 89 -3.76 -6.84 11.61
C ILE A 89 -4.36 -7.15 10.24
N TYR A 90 -3.55 -7.68 9.31
CA TYR A 90 -3.98 -7.81 7.92
C TYR A 90 -4.90 -9.01 7.67
N LEU A 91 -4.76 -10.11 8.41
CA LEU A 91 -5.59 -11.30 8.19
C LEU A 91 -7.08 -11.03 8.54
N PRO A 92 -7.43 -10.46 9.71
CA PRO A 92 -8.82 -10.11 9.99
C PRO A 92 -9.38 -9.09 9.00
N GLY A 93 -8.60 -8.07 8.63
CA GLY A 93 -9.02 -7.03 7.69
C GLY A 93 -9.39 -7.59 6.32
N THR A 94 -8.53 -8.42 5.72
CA THR A 94 -8.80 -9.01 4.41
C THR A 94 -9.93 -10.04 4.42
N VAL A 95 -10.14 -10.74 5.56
CA VAL A 95 -11.32 -11.60 5.77
C VAL A 95 -12.59 -10.75 5.77
N MET A 96 -12.61 -9.62 6.50
CA MET A 96 -13.76 -8.71 6.53
C MET A 96 -14.06 -8.11 5.16
N LEU A 97 -13.05 -7.64 4.42
CA LEU A 97 -13.23 -7.11 3.07
C LEU A 97 -13.77 -8.17 2.10
N THR A 98 -13.24 -9.39 2.16
CA THR A 98 -13.74 -10.49 1.32
C THR A 98 -15.18 -10.86 1.67
N ALA A 99 -15.53 -10.91 2.96
CA ALA A 99 -16.89 -11.15 3.40
C ALA A 99 -17.83 -10.02 2.97
N ALA A 100 -17.43 -8.75 3.14
CA ALA A 100 -18.20 -7.58 2.72
C ALA A 100 -18.47 -7.59 1.21
N TYR A 101 -17.48 -7.95 0.40
CA TYR A 101 -17.64 -8.12 -1.04
C TYR A 101 -18.69 -9.20 -1.37
N LEU A 102 -18.60 -10.38 -0.75
CA LEU A 102 -19.53 -11.48 -1.03
C LEU A 102 -20.96 -11.17 -0.55
N ILE A 103 -21.11 -10.59 0.65
CA ILE A 103 -22.42 -10.23 1.25
C ILE A 103 -23.11 -9.11 0.45
N SER A 104 -22.34 -8.18 -0.11
CA SER A 104 -22.86 -7.10 -0.96
C SER A 104 -23.17 -7.54 -2.39
N ASN A 105 -23.39 -8.85 -2.61
CA ASN A 105 -23.58 -9.46 -3.92
C ASN A 105 -22.47 -9.08 -4.92
N ARG A 106 -21.21 -9.13 -4.45
CA ARG A 106 -20.00 -8.84 -5.23
C ARG A 106 -19.95 -7.39 -5.75
N SER A 107 -20.47 -6.45 -4.97
CA SER A 107 -20.39 -5.02 -5.29
C SER A 107 -18.98 -4.48 -5.07
N LEU A 108 -18.30 -4.17 -6.18
CA LEU A 108 -16.95 -3.61 -6.12
C LEU A 108 -16.94 -2.20 -5.50
N ALA A 109 -17.94 -1.37 -5.81
CA ALA A 109 -18.06 -0.03 -5.23
C ALA A 109 -18.24 -0.08 -3.71
N TYR A 110 -19.01 -1.04 -3.21
CA TYR A 110 -19.24 -1.21 -1.77
C TYR A 110 -17.96 -1.58 -1.02
N VAL A 111 -17.22 -2.58 -1.49
CA VAL A 111 -15.98 -3.01 -0.82
C VAL A 111 -14.88 -1.94 -0.92
N ILE A 112 -14.78 -1.23 -2.05
CA ILE A 112 -13.84 -0.09 -2.21
C ILE A 112 -14.14 0.99 -1.15
N ALA A 113 -15.40 1.36 -0.97
CA ALA A 113 -15.77 2.38 0.01
C ALA A 113 -15.40 1.99 1.45
N ILE A 114 -15.63 0.72 1.83
CA ILE A 114 -15.24 0.20 3.15
C ILE A 114 -13.72 0.18 3.30
N HIS A 115 -12.99 -0.23 2.26
CA HIS A 115 -11.53 -0.30 2.30
C HIS A 115 -10.91 1.10 2.42
N MET A 116 -11.37 2.07 1.62
CA MET A 116 -10.94 3.46 1.74
C MET A 116 -11.21 4.02 3.15
N LEU A 117 -12.40 3.77 3.71
CA LEU A 117 -12.74 4.20 5.06
C LEU A 117 -11.79 3.60 6.11
N ASN A 118 -11.47 2.31 5.99
CA ASN A 118 -10.50 1.66 6.87
C ASN A 118 -9.10 2.28 6.75
N ASN A 119 -8.64 2.56 5.53
CA ASN A 119 -7.33 3.18 5.33
C ASN A 119 -7.30 4.64 5.80
N PHE A 120 -8.38 5.40 5.68
CA PHE A 120 -8.45 6.74 6.26
C PHE A 120 -8.33 6.71 7.79
N ASN A 121 -8.99 5.75 8.48
CA ASN A 121 -8.81 5.57 9.93
C ASN A 121 -7.40 5.13 10.33
N ALA A 122 -6.62 4.56 9.40
CA ALA A 122 -5.22 4.21 9.64
C ALA A 122 -4.26 5.38 9.36
N ILE A 123 -4.64 6.29 8.46
CA ILE A 123 -3.86 7.47 8.08
C ILE A 123 -4.02 8.63 9.08
N PHE A 124 -5.21 8.77 9.67
CA PHE A 124 -5.57 9.86 10.61
C PHE A 124 -5.77 9.33 12.03
#